data_AF-A0A653CS06-F1
#
_entry.id   AF-A0A653CS06-F1
#
_cell.length_a   1.000
_cell.length_b   1.000
_cell.length_c   1.000
_cell.angle_alpha   90.00
_cell.angle_beta   90.00
_cell.angle_gamma   90.00
#
_symmetry.space_group_name_H-M   'P 1'
#
loop_
_entity.id
_entity.type
_entity.pdbx_description
1 polymer ?
#
loop_
_entity_poly.entity_id
_entity_poly.type
_entity_poly.pdbx_seq_one_letter_code
_entity_poly.pdbx_strand_id
1 'polypeptide(L)'
;MALIFMRRSSRTLNNVANFGIFTKKVDYKECYKVLGIDESSDQEQIRKAYLNLVKRYHPDSGTEEACAEKFQQVDKAFKILINKKSKERWDVEEGVIVNPDEHPDIKHTAPQHRQYLSYDGIGSGTPFQRQKQYSKLRAMHAAVNVMEHKIQKAAADEKSLLDKNRIHESWEKVPLNHKVKTKSSSDSPTIKISS
;
A
#
# COMPACT_ATOMS: atom_id res chain seq x y z
N MET A 1 -30.76 14.50 -52.95
CA MET A 1 -29.84 14.42 -51.79
C MET A 1 -28.83 13.33 -52.08
N ALA A 2 -27.64 13.72 -52.56
CA ALA A 2 -26.55 12.80 -52.88
C ALA A 2 -25.75 12.50 -51.62
N LEU A 3 -25.49 11.22 -51.32
CA LEU A 3 -24.39 10.81 -50.47
C LEU A 3 -23.72 9.58 -51.08
N ILE A 4 -22.51 9.84 -51.54
CA ILE A 4 -21.60 8.98 -52.26
C ILE A 4 -21.09 7.92 -51.29
N PHE A 5 -21.46 6.65 -51.49
CA PHE A 5 -20.85 5.53 -50.79
C PHE A 5 -19.49 5.24 -51.45
N MET A 6 -18.45 5.89 -50.93
CA MET A 6 -17.09 5.72 -51.42
C MET A 6 -16.52 4.36 -51.01
N ARG A 7 -16.43 3.50 -52.02
CA ARG A 7 -15.58 2.33 -52.19
C ARG A 7 -14.14 2.55 -51.68
N ARG A 8 -13.66 1.70 -50.77
CA ARG A 8 -12.25 1.25 -50.70
C ARG A 8 -12.17 -0.02 -49.86
N SER A 9 -12.38 -1.18 -50.49
CA SER A 9 -11.28 -2.12 -50.78
C SER A 9 -10.46 -2.47 -49.53
N SER A 10 -10.91 -3.50 -48.79
CA SER A 10 -10.07 -4.27 -47.86
C SER A 10 -8.93 -4.92 -48.63
N ARG A 11 -7.85 -4.17 -48.87
CA ARG A 11 -6.56 -4.69 -49.32
C ARG A 11 -5.66 -4.71 -48.11
N THR A 12 -5.31 -5.93 -47.72
CA THR A 12 -4.00 -6.41 -47.25
C THR A 12 -3.11 -5.40 -46.51
N LEU A 13 -2.55 -5.83 -45.38
CA LEU A 13 -1.10 -5.92 -45.13
C LEU A 13 -0.85 -6.15 -43.63
N ASN A 14 -0.99 -7.40 -43.17
CA ASN A 14 -0.15 -7.85 -42.05
C ASN A 14 1.10 -8.48 -42.66
N ASN A 15 1.89 -7.61 -43.27
CA ASN A 15 3.26 -7.88 -43.61
C ASN A 15 3.99 -7.90 -42.26
N VAL A 16 4.06 -9.09 -41.66
CA VAL A 16 5.03 -9.38 -40.59
C VAL A 16 6.38 -9.24 -41.27
N ALA A 17 6.84 -8.01 -41.38
CA ALA A 17 8.20 -7.70 -41.71
C ALA A 17 9.02 -8.38 -40.62
N ASN A 18 9.53 -9.57 -40.97
CA ASN A 18 10.81 -10.06 -40.50
C ASN A 18 11.78 -8.87 -40.62
N PHE A 19 11.84 -8.08 -39.57
CA PHE A 19 12.97 -7.23 -39.30
C PHE A 19 14.10 -8.22 -39.07
N GLY A 20 14.76 -8.61 -40.17
CA GLY A 20 16.03 -9.28 -40.13
C GLY A 20 16.95 -8.38 -39.32
N ILE A 21 17.05 -8.67 -38.03
CA ILE A 21 18.06 -8.09 -37.17
C ILE A 21 19.36 -8.61 -37.75
N PHE A 22 20.01 -7.79 -38.59
CA PHE A 22 21.40 -7.97 -38.95
C PHE A 22 22.18 -7.94 -37.64
N THR A 23 22.44 -9.10 -37.07
CA THR A 23 23.30 -9.26 -35.91
C THR A 23 24.72 -8.96 -36.39
N LYS A 24 25.10 -7.68 -36.39
CA LYS A 24 26.52 -7.31 -36.47
C LYS A 24 27.22 -8.11 -35.38
N LYS A 25 28.09 -9.03 -35.79
CA LYS A 25 28.94 -9.79 -34.88
C LYS A 25 29.76 -8.79 -34.10
N VAL A 26 29.55 -8.73 -32.79
CA VAL A 26 30.24 -7.79 -31.91
C VAL A 26 31.51 -8.45 -31.40
N ASP A 27 32.65 -7.80 -31.63
CA ASP A 27 33.94 -8.30 -31.16
C ASP A 27 34.19 -7.86 -29.71
N TYR A 28 33.87 -8.75 -28.78
CA TYR A 28 34.02 -8.50 -27.34
C TYR A 28 35.47 -8.18 -26.94
N LYS A 29 36.45 -8.79 -27.61
CA LYS A 29 37.88 -8.57 -27.33
C LYS A 29 38.28 -7.11 -27.54
N GLU A 30 37.74 -6.47 -28.57
CA GLU A 30 37.98 -5.04 -28.82
C GLU A 30 37.35 -4.18 -27.74
N CYS A 31 36.17 -4.56 -27.24
CA CYS A 31 35.49 -3.82 -26.17
C CYS A 31 36.30 -3.83 -24.86
N TYR A 32 36.91 -4.96 -24.49
CA TYR A 32 37.81 -5.03 -23.32
C TYR A 32 39.07 -4.18 -23.51
N LYS A 33 39.65 -4.20 -24.72
CA LYS A 33 40.82 -3.36 -25.07
C LYS A 33 40.50 -1.86 -25.01
N VAL A 34 39.34 -1.43 -25.51
CA VAL A 34 38.90 -0.02 -25.47
C VAL A 34 38.77 0.47 -24.02
N LEU A 35 38.32 -0.40 -23.11
CA LEU A 35 38.22 -0.07 -21.69
C LEU A 35 39.55 -0.26 -20.92
N GLY A 36 40.57 -0.86 -21.54
CA GLY A 36 41.88 -1.10 -20.93
C GLY A 36 41.85 -2.11 -19.77
N ILE A 37 40.97 -3.11 -19.87
CA ILE A 37 40.77 -4.13 -18.83
C ILE A 37 40.97 -5.54 -19.39
N ASP A 38 41.22 -6.50 -18.50
CA ASP A 38 41.36 -7.91 -18.88
C ASP A 38 40.00 -8.53 -19.28
N GLU A 39 40.01 -9.54 -20.15
CA GLU A 39 38.79 -10.26 -20.57
C GLU A 39 38.11 -10.98 -19.39
N SER A 40 38.88 -11.34 -18.35
CA SER A 40 38.43 -11.99 -17.12
C SER A 40 37.88 -11.02 -16.08
N SER A 41 37.83 -9.72 -16.38
CA SER A 41 37.43 -8.69 -15.42
C SER A 41 35.97 -8.84 -14.97
N ASP A 42 35.72 -8.54 -13.69
CA ASP A 42 34.38 -8.54 -13.12
C ASP A 42 33.56 -7.31 -13.55
N GLN A 43 32.24 -7.39 -13.41
CA GLN A 43 31.31 -6.30 -13.72
C GLN A 43 31.64 -5.01 -12.95
N GLU A 44 32.12 -5.12 -11.71
CA GLU A 44 32.58 -3.96 -10.95
C GLU A 44 33.80 -3.28 -11.56
N GLN A 45 34.76 -4.07 -12.05
CA GLN A 45 35.97 -3.55 -12.70
C GLN A 45 35.63 -2.86 -14.02
N ILE A 46 34.69 -3.43 -14.80
CA ILE A 46 34.17 -2.80 -16.02
C ILE A 46 33.56 -1.43 -15.73
N ARG A 47 32.75 -1.30 -14.67
CA ARG A 47 32.15 -0.02 -14.24
C ARG A 47 33.21 0.98 -13.78
N LYS A 48 34.18 0.55 -12.98
CA LYS A 48 35.28 1.40 -12.49
C LYS A 48 36.12 1.96 -13.65
N ALA A 49 36.49 1.11 -14.61
CA ALA A 49 37.25 1.52 -15.79
C ALA A 49 36.47 2.52 -16.66
N TYR A 50 35.18 2.26 -16.90
CA TYR A 50 34.29 3.17 -17.62
C TYR A 50 34.25 4.56 -16.96
N LEU A 51 34.01 4.63 -15.65
CA LEU A 51 33.95 5.90 -14.91
C LEU A 51 35.26 6.70 -15.02
N ASN A 52 36.40 6.02 -15.01
CA ASN A 52 37.70 6.68 -15.16
C ASN A 52 37.89 7.24 -16.57
N LEU A 53 37.50 6.50 -17.61
CA LEU A 53 37.62 6.94 -19.00
C LEU A 53 36.64 8.05 -19.36
N VAL A 54 35.40 7.98 -18.86
CA VAL A 54 34.41 9.03 -19.04
C VAL A 54 34.91 10.35 -18.46
N LYS A 55 35.46 10.34 -17.24
CA LYS A 55 36.02 11.56 -16.63
C LYS A 55 37.16 12.19 -17.45
N ARG A 56 37.92 11.38 -18.20
CA ARG A 56 39.04 11.86 -19.03
C ARG A 56 38.59 12.37 -20.40
N TYR A 57 37.62 11.69 -21.02
CA TYR A 57 37.19 11.93 -22.40
C TYR A 57 35.86 12.70 -22.52
N HIS A 58 35.26 13.13 -21.40
CA HIS A 58 34.02 13.89 -21.45
C HIS A 58 34.23 15.19 -22.25
N PRO A 59 33.37 15.52 -23.23
CA PRO A 59 33.57 16.70 -24.07
C PRO A 59 33.54 18.03 -23.30
N ASP A 60 33.01 18.01 -22.07
CA ASP A 60 32.93 19.16 -21.16
C ASP A 60 34.08 19.24 -20.14
N SER A 61 35.03 18.29 -20.12
CA SER A 61 36.11 18.29 -19.11
C SER A 61 37.23 19.31 -19.38
N GLY A 62 37.21 19.99 -20.53
CA GLY A 62 38.22 21.02 -20.88
C GLY A 62 39.66 20.49 -20.99
N THR A 63 39.85 19.17 -21.00
CA THR A 63 41.15 18.50 -21.08
C THR A 63 41.57 18.30 -22.54
N GLU A 64 42.87 18.29 -22.84
CA GLU A 64 43.37 18.02 -24.20
C GLU A 64 42.96 16.63 -24.72
N GLU A 65 42.63 15.71 -23.81
CA GLU A 65 42.14 14.38 -24.12
C GLU A 65 40.63 14.32 -24.40
N ALA A 66 39.87 15.39 -24.13
CA ALA A 66 38.43 15.46 -24.32
C ALA A 66 38.06 15.26 -25.80
N CYS A 67 37.51 14.10 -26.12
CA CYS A 67 37.22 13.71 -27.49
C CYS A 67 35.88 12.96 -27.55
N ALA A 68 34.91 13.55 -28.24
CA ALA A 68 33.57 12.98 -28.39
C ALA A 68 33.59 11.59 -29.05
N GLU A 69 34.49 11.36 -30.02
CA GLU A 69 34.63 10.08 -30.70
C GLU A 69 35.11 8.98 -29.75
N LYS A 70 36.13 9.26 -28.93
CA LYS A 70 36.64 8.32 -27.92
C LYS A 70 35.59 8.02 -26.86
N PHE A 71 34.86 9.05 -26.41
CA PHE A 71 33.75 8.87 -25.48
C PHE A 71 32.68 7.92 -26.05
N GLN A 72 32.28 8.11 -27.31
CA GLN A 72 31.31 7.22 -27.95
C GLN A 72 31.82 5.79 -28.08
N GLN A 73 33.11 5.58 -28.36
CA GLN A 73 33.71 4.25 -28.42
C GLN A 73 33.68 3.56 -27.05
N VAL A 74 34.08 4.27 -26.00
CA VAL A 74 34.05 3.80 -24.60
C VAL A 74 32.63 3.46 -24.17
N ASP A 75 31.64 4.31 -24.50
CA ASP A 75 30.24 4.09 -24.14
C ASP A 75 29.62 2.89 -24.85
N LYS A 76 29.93 2.70 -26.15
CA LYS A 76 29.52 1.51 -26.91
C LYS A 76 30.13 0.25 -26.31
N ALA A 77 31.44 0.24 -26.05
CA ALA A 77 32.14 -0.90 -25.46
C ALA A 77 31.55 -1.29 -24.09
N PHE A 78 31.29 -0.31 -23.22
CA PHE A 78 30.67 -0.54 -21.92
C PHE A 78 29.28 -1.18 -22.03
N LYS A 79 28.41 -0.65 -22.90
CA LYS A 79 27.05 -1.18 -23.11
C LYS A 79 27.04 -2.63 -23.61
N ILE A 80 28.00 -2.98 -24.46
CA ILE A 80 28.15 -4.36 -24.96
C ILE A 80 28.57 -5.29 -23.83
N LEU A 81 29.60 -4.92 -23.05
CA LEU A 81 30.13 -5.77 -21.98
C LEU A 81 29.15 -5.93 -20.82
N ILE A 82 28.44 -4.87 -20.44
CA ILE A 82 27.45 -4.94 -19.36
C ILE A 82 26.29 -5.87 -19.72
N ASN A 83 25.86 -5.85 -20.99
CA ASN A 83 24.82 -6.74 -21.50
C ASN A 83 25.32 -8.19 -21.50
N LYS A 84 26.54 -8.44 -22.00
CA LYS A 84 27.17 -9.77 -21.97
C LYS A 84 27.22 -10.35 -20.55
N LYS A 85 27.75 -9.59 -19.58
CA LYS A 85 27.84 -10.01 -18.17
C LYS A 85 26.47 -10.17 -17.50
N SER A 86 25.49 -9.35 -17.87
CA SER A 86 24.12 -9.49 -17.36
C SER A 86 23.48 -10.77 -17.89
N LYS A 87 23.66 -11.08 -19.17
CA LYS A 87 23.15 -12.30 -19.78
C LYS A 87 23.81 -13.55 -19.20
N GLU A 88 25.13 -13.53 -18.99
CA GLU A 88 25.83 -14.61 -18.29
C GLU A 88 25.26 -14.89 -16.89
N ARG A 89 24.87 -13.84 -16.14
CA ARG A 89 24.23 -14.02 -14.82
C ARG A 89 22.83 -14.65 -14.94
N TRP A 90 22.05 -14.22 -15.92
CA TRP A 90 20.69 -14.74 -16.14
C TRP A 90 20.69 -16.18 -16.65
N ASP A 91 21.55 -16.51 -17.63
CA ASP A 91 21.67 -17.86 -18.18
C ASP A 91 22.18 -18.86 -17.12
N VAL A 92 22.94 -18.39 -16.11
CA VAL A 92 23.39 -19.22 -14.97
C VAL A 92 22.29 -19.42 -13.92
N GLU A 93 21.32 -18.51 -13.84
CA GLU A 93 20.21 -18.57 -12.87
C GLU A 93 18.99 -19.34 -13.42
N GLU A 94 18.80 -19.41 -14.75
CA GLU A 94 17.76 -20.20 -15.42
C GLU A 94 17.97 -21.73 -15.32
N GLY A 95 19.00 -22.20 -14.62
CA GLY A 95 19.19 -23.61 -14.24
C GLY A 95 18.50 -24.02 -12.93
N VAL A 96 17.93 -23.07 -12.19
CA VAL A 96 17.17 -23.37 -10.97
C VAL A 96 15.69 -23.45 -11.35
N ILE A 97 15.15 -24.66 -11.40
CA ILE A 97 13.70 -24.85 -11.24
C ILE A 97 13.40 -24.40 -9.82
N VAL A 98 13.13 -23.11 -9.65
CA VAL A 98 12.52 -22.61 -8.43
C VAL A 98 11.12 -23.18 -8.46
N ASN A 99 10.85 -24.21 -7.65
CA ASN A 99 9.48 -24.55 -7.30
C ASN A 99 8.83 -23.22 -6.87
N PRO A 100 7.79 -22.71 -7.56
CA PRO A 100 7.21 -21.40 -7.29
C PRO A 100 6.74 -21.21 -5.84
N ASP A 101 6.70 -22.31 -5.08
CA ASP A 101 6.17 -22.42 -3.73
C ASP A 101 7.24 -22.42 -2.61
N GLU A 102 8.53 -22.48 -2.91
CA GLU A 102 9.60 -22.44 -1.89
C GLU A 102 10.24 -21.04 -1.81
N HIS A 103 9.58 -20.14 -1.10
CA HIS A 103 10.25 -18.95 -0.59
C HIS A 103 11.25 -19.37 0.51
N PRO A 104 12.57 -19.11 0.37
CA PRO A 104 13.49 -19.33 1.47
C PRO A 104 13.11 -18.38 2.61
N ASP A 105 12.63 -18.92 3.71
CA ASP A 105 12.31 -18.19 4.93
C ASP A 105 13.55 -17.41 5.39
N ILE A 106 13.62 -16.12 5.04
CA ILE A 106 14.63 -15.23 5.58
C ILE A 106 14.31 -15.09 7.07
N LYS A 107 14.99 -15.87 7.91
CA LYS A 107 14.86 -15.80 9.36
C LYS A 107 15.44 -14.46 9.82
N HIS A 108 14.59 -13.45 9.91
CA HIS A 108 14.96 -12.14 10.41
C HIS A 108 15.24 -12.21 11.92
N THR A 109 16.51 -12.03 12.32
CA THR A 109 16.94 -11.96 13.74
C THR A 109 16.70 -10.60 14.38
N ALA A 110 16.35 -9.57 13.60
CA ALA A 110 15.88 -8.30 14.13
C ALA A 110 14.35 -8.29 14.18
N PRO A 111 13.70 -7.78 15.24
CA PRO A 111 12.27 -7.55 15.25
C PRO A 111 11.94 -6.64 14.07
N GLN A 112 11.41 -7.21 12.98
CA GLN A 112 10.83 -6.40 11.94
C GLN A 112 9.73 -5.61 12.62
N HIS A 113 9.84 -4.29 12.64
CA HIS A 113 8.70 -3.41 12.88
C HIS A 113 7.73 -3.58 11.68
N ARG A 114 7.12 -4.76 11.60
CA ARG A 114 6.26 -5.29 10.54
C ARG A 114 4.82 -4.87 10.78
N GLN A 115 4.62 -3.65 11.23
CA GLN A 115 3.32 -3.01 11.24
C GLN A 115 3.29 -1.95 10.15
N TYR A 116 3.53 -2.39 8.91
CA TYR A 116 3.10 -1.61 7.76
C TYR A 116 1.57 -1.64 7.81
N LEU A 117 0.95 -0.46 7.89
CA LEU A 117 -0.49 -0.25 7.76
C LEU A 117 -1.03 -1.12 6.61
N SER A 118 -1.62 -2.27 6.92
CA SER A 118 -2.47 -2.98 5.98
C SER A 118 -3.69 -2.09 5.83
N TYR A 119 -3.81 -1.37 4.71
CA TYR A 119 -4.92 -0.46 4.42
C TYR A 119 -6.25 -1.20 4.23
N ASP A 120 -6.44 -2.37 4.85
CA ASP A 120 -7.59 -3.26 4.73
C ASP A 120 -7.95 -3.60 3.27
N GLY A 121 -6.97 -3.52 2.36
CA GLY A 121 -7.17 -3.69 0.91
C GLY A 121 -7.81 -2.48 0.21
N ILE A 122 -7.91 -1.33 0.87
CA ILE A 122 -8.66 -0.16 0.42
C ILE A 122 -7.71 0.90 -0.17
N GLY A 123 -8.01 1.30 -1.40
CA GLY A 123 -7.40 2.43 -2.07
C GLY A 123 -6.61 2.09 -3.34
N SER A 124 -6.61 3.03 -4.29
CA SER A 124 -5.88 2.93 -5.55
C SER A 124 -4.79 3.99 -5.63
N GLY A 125 -3.74 3.72 -6.43
CA GLY A 125 -2.64 4.65 -6.66
C GLY A 125 -1.42 4.41 -5.78
N THR A 126 -0.62 5.47 -5.59
CA THR A 126 0.67 5.40 -4.91
C THR A 126 0.52 5.09 -3.40
N PRO A 127 1.56 4.54 -2.74
CA PRO A 127 1.52 4.26 -1.30
C PRO A 127 1.11 5.46 -0.42
N PHE A 128 1.56 6.67 -0.78
CA PHE A 128 1.20 7.92 -0.08
C PHE A 128 -0.27 8.30 -0.27
N GLN A 129 -0.83 8.10 -1.47
CA GLN A 129 -2.25 8.32 -1.74
C GLN A 129 -3.13 7.34 -0.95
N ARG A 130 -2.75 6.06 -0.88
CA ARG A 130 -3.44 5.05 -0.05
C ARG A 130 -3.38 5.38 1.44
N GLN A 131 -2.24 5.87 1.93
CA GLN A 131 -2.12 6.35 3.31
C GLN A 131 -3.11 7.48 3.62
N LYS A 132 -3.21 8.48 2.75
CA LYS A 132 -4.15 9.60 2.89
C LYS A 132 -5.61 9.15 2.85
N GLN A 133 -5.92 8.18 1.99
CA GLN A 133 -7.26 7.58 1.90
C GLN A 133 -7.60 6.81 3.18
N TYR A 134 -6.68 5.98 3.68
CA TYR A 134 -6.87 5.23 4.92
C TYR A 134 -7.05 6.16 6.13
N SER A 135 -6.25 7.23 6.24
CA SER A 135 -6.43 8.21 7.31
C SER A 135 -7.81 8.87 7.28
N LYS A 136 -8.34 9.16 6.07
CA LYS A 136 -9.68 9.73 5.89
C LYS A 136 -10.77 8.74 6.29
N LEU A 137 -10.65 7.49 5.85
CA LEU A 137 -11.58 6.41 6.19
C LEU A 137 -11.65 6.19 7.71
N ARG A 138 -10.49 6.13 8.38
CA ARG A 138 -10.40 5.97 9.84
C ARG A 138 -11.10 7.10 10.59
N ALA A 139 -10.89 8.35 10.16
CA ALA A 139 -11.57 9.50 10.75
C ALA A 139 -13.09 9.45 10.55
N MET A 140 -13.54 9.01 9.38
CA MET A 140 -14.96 8.83 9.07
C MET A 140 -15.60 7.76 9.97
N HIS A 141 -14.96 6.60 10.12
CA HIS A 141 -15.45 5.55 11.02
C HIS A 141 -15.50 6.02 12.48
N ALA A 142 -14.50 6.76 12.95
CA ALA A 142 -14.55 7.34 14.29
C ALA A 142 -15.76 8.26 14.47
N ALA A 143 -16.07 9.10 13.47
CA ALA A 143 -17.25 9.96 13.51
C ALA A 143 -18.57 9.16 13.52
N VAL A 144 -18.68 8.11 12.68
CA VAL A 144 -19.84 7.22 12.67
C VAL A 144 -20.02 6.55 14.03
N ASN A 145 -18.95 5.99 14.60
CA ASN A 145 -19.01 5.32 15.91
C ASN A 145 -19.44 6.28 17.04
N VAL A 146 -19.01 7.54 17.01
CA VAL A 146 -19.45 8.55 17.99
C VAL A 146 -20.94 8.86 17.82
N MET A 147 -21.43 8.98 16.59
CA MET A 147 -22.86 9.21 16.35
C MET A 147 -23.70 8.00 16.76
N GLU A 148 -23.26 6.79 16.41
CA GLU A 148 -23.88 5.54 16.80
C GLU A 148 -24.04 5.46 18.33
N HIS A 149 -22.96 5.73 19.06
CA HIS A 149 -22.99 5.79 20.52
C HIS A 149 -23.96 6.85 21.05
N LYS A 150 -24.03 8.03 20.42
CA LYS A 150 -24.98 9.09 20.80
C LYS A 150 -26.43 8.68 20.60
N ILE A 151 -26.74 8.01 19.49
CA ILE A 151 -28.08 7.48 19.19
C ILE A 151 -28.47 6.43 20.23
N GLN A 152 -27.57 5.47 20.50
CA GLN A 152 -27.81 4.44 21.51
C GLN A 152 -28.03 5.02 22.90
N LYS A 153 -27.25 6.05 23.28
CA LYS A 153 -27.43 6.76 24.54
C LYS A 153 -28.78 7.47 24.61
N ALA A 154 -29.15 8.22 23.57
CA ALA A 154 -30.45 8.90 23.51
C ALA A 154 -31.61 7.90 23.60
N ALA A 155 -31.53 6.76 22.90
CA ALA A 155 -32.53 5.70 22.99
C ALA A 155 -32.61 5.07 24.38
N ALA A 156 -31.48 4.91 25.08
CA ALA A 156 -31.46 4.45 26.46
C ALA A 156 -32.07 5.47 27.43
N ASP A 157 -31.81 6.76 27.22
CA ASP A 157 -32.40 7.84 27.99
C ASP A 157 -33.92 7.90 27.77
N GLU A 158 -34.40 7.78 26.53
CA GLU A 158 -35.84 7.69 26.19
C GLU A 158 -36.50 6.46 26.83
N LYS A 159 -35.85 5.29 26.78
CA LYS A 159 -36.32 4.07 27.46
C LYS A 159 -36.39 4.26 28.98
N SER A 160 -35.40 4.93 29.57
CA SER A 160 -35.40 5.27 31.00
C SER A 160 -36.53 6.22 31.37
N LEU A 161 -36.83 7.20 30.52
CA LEU A 161 -37.97 8.11 30.69
C LEU A 161 -39.31 7.39 30.56
N LEU A 162 -39.45 6.49 29.59
CA LEU A 162 -40.64 5.66 29.43
C LEU A 162 -40.86 4.75 30.66
N ASP A 163 -39.80 4.18 31.24
CA ASP A 163 -39.90 3.41 32.48
C ASP A 163 -40.33 4.28 33.67
N LYS A 164 -39.81 5.50 33.81
CA LYS A 164 -40.23 6.45 34.85
C LYS A 164 -41.69 6.90 34.69
N ASN A 165 -42.12 7.13 33.45
CA ASN A 165 -43.52 7.47 33.15
C ASN A 165 -44.44 6.28 33.41
N ARG A 166 -44.02 5.05 33.09
CA ARG A 166 -44.76 3.82 33.45
C ARG A 166 -44.90 3.64 34.95
N ILE A 167 -43.86 4.01 35.71
CA ILE A 167 -43.93 4.06 37.18
C ILE A 167 -44.90 5.17 37.60
N HIS A 168 -44.82 6.38 37.09
CA HIS A 168 -45.76 7.46 37.43
C HIS A 168 -47.24 7.09 37.18
N GLU A 169 -47.57 6.54 36.02
CA GLU A 169 -48.92 6.04 35.69
C GLU A 169 -49.40 4.89 36.59
N SER A 170 -48.46 4.10 37.15
CA SER A 170 -48.76 3.04 38.12
C SER A 170 -49.14 3.58 39.50
N TRP A 171 -48.59 4.74 39.90
CA TRP A 171 -48.90 5.36 41.19
C TRP A 171 -50.22 6.14 41.15
N GLU A 172 -50.66 6.57 39.97
CA GLU A 172 -51.97 7.21 39.73
C GLU A 172 -53.15 6.22 39.75
N LYS A 173 -52.89 4.92 39.54
CA LYS A 173 -53.92 3.86 39.52
C LYS A 173 -54.18 3.19 40.89
N VAL A 174 -53.60 3.70 41.98
CA VAL A 174 -53.87 3.18 43.32
C VAL A 174 -55.18 3.79 43.84
N PRO A 175 -56.25 2.99 44.06
CA PRO A 175 -57.49 3.56 44.58
C PRO A 175 -57.27 4.13 45.98
N LEU A 176 -57.75 5.36 46.22
CA LEU A 176 -57.80 6.02 47.53
C LEU A 176 -58.76 5.29 48.50
N ASN A 177 -58.43 4.08 48.93
CA ASN A 177 -59.17 3.35 49.96
C ASN A 177 -58.26 3.05 51.16
N HIS A 178 -57.66 4.08 51.75
CA HIS A 178 -57.13 3.99 53.12
C HIS A 178 -58.20 4.48 54.09
N LYS A 179 -59.07 3.56 54.53
CA LYS A 179 -59.93 3.80 55.69
C LYS A 179 -59.05 3.70 56.94
N VAL A 180 -58.71 4.86 57.52
CA VAL A 180 -58.03 4.95 58.82
C VAL A 180 -58.91 4.22 59.84
N LYS A 181 -58.51 3.02 60.25
CA LYS A 181 -59.11 2.33 61.41
C LYS A 181 -58.62 3.04 62.66
N THR A 182 -59.41 3.99 63.17
CA THR A 182 -59.27 4.45 64.55
C THR A 182 -59.58 3.26 65.46
N LYS A 183 -58.55 2.66 66.08
CA LYS A 183 -58.78 1.73 67.19
C LYS A 183 -59.32 2.57 68.35
N SER A 184 -60.61 2.44 68.62
CA SER A 184 -61.19 2.82 69.91
C SER A 184 -60.59 1.91 70.99
N SER A 185 -59.46 2.34 71.57
CA SER A 185 -58.94 1.77 72.81
C SER A 185 -59.79 2.32 73.94
N SER A 186 -60.81 1.56 74.34
CA SER A 186 -61.53 1.75 75.58
C SER A 186 -60.74 1.07 76.70
N ASP A 187 -59.65 1.68 77.14
CA ASP A 187 -59.00 1.36 78.41
C ASP A 187 -58.88 2.67 79.20
N SER A 188 -59.85 2.91 80.08
CA SER A 188 -59.75 3.97 81.09
C SER A 188 -58.87 3.47 82.24
N PRO A 189 -57.80 4.16 82.62
CA PRO A 189 -57.06 3.82 83.83
C PRO A 189 -57.88 4.20 85.07
N THR A 190 -58.32 3.20 85.82
CA THR A 190 -58.95 3.34 87.15
C THR A 190 -57.97 3.98 88.13
N ILE A 191 -58.31 5.19 88.60
CA ILE A 191 -57.63 5.85 89.71
C ILE A 191 -58.05 5.14 91.01
N LYS A 192 -57.14 4.40 91.65
CA LYS A 192 -57.31 3.99 93.05
C LYS A 192 -56.75 5.07 93.95
N ILE A 193 -57.63 5.82 94.60
CA ILE A 193 -57.31 6.68 95.75
C ILE A 193 -57.43 5.78 96.98
N SER A 194 -56.31 5.53 97.67
CA SER A 194 -56.31 4.99 99.03
C SER A 194 -56.12 6.15 100.01
N SER A 195 -57.10 6.28 100.91
CA SER A 195 -57.12 7.20 102.05
C SER A 195 -56.03 6.93 103.08
#